data_AF-A0A9P0L8N6-F1
#
_entry.id   AF-A0A9P0L8N6-F1
#
_cell.length_a   1.000
_cell.length_b   1.000
_cell.length_c   1.000
_cell.angle_alpha   90.00
_cell.angle_beta   90.00
_cell.angle_gamma   90.00
#
_symmetry.space_group_name_H-M   'P 1'
#
loop_
_entity.id
_entity.type
_entity.pdbx_description
1 polymer ?
#
loop_
_entity_poly.entity_id
_entity_poly.type
_entity_poly.pdbx_seq_one_letter_code
_entity_poly.pdbx_strand_id
1 'polypeptide(L)'
;MVWGSMSPKGVGKLHFIDGNVDTNKYLEILEDSLIPVMEECLTSGQDFVFQQDGAACQNNVPLLEWVSSSPDLSPIETLWHEMKKP
;
A
#
# COMPACT_ATOMS: atom_id res chain seq x y z
N MET A 1 8.12 -10.75 -6.34
CA MET A 1 7.62 -10.04 -5.13
C MET A 1 6.17 -9.68 -5.37
N VAL A 2 5.38 -9.41 -4.33
CA VAL A 2 4.01 -8.91 -4.48
C VAL A 2 3.89 -7.62 -3.71
N TRP A 3 3.19 -6.65 -4.30
CA TRP A 3 2.70 -5.47 -3.61
C TRP A 3 1.19 -5.57 -3.48
N GLY A 4 0.65 -5.06 -2.38
CA GLY A 4 -0.78 -5.01 -2.14
C GLY A 4 -1.10 -3.90 -1.16
N SER A 5 -2.35 -3.46 -1.19
CA SER A 5 -2.90 -2.47 -0.27
C SER A 5 -4.20 -2.99 0.34
N MET A 6 -4.63 -2.38 1.44
CA MET A 6 -5.93 -2.65 2.03
C MET A 6 -6.49 -1.38 2.68
N SER A 7 -7.80 -1.36 2.87
CA SER A 7 -8.53 -0.31 3.58
C SER A 7 -9.58 -0.96 4.49
N PRO A 8 -10.25 -0.19 5.38
CA PRO A 8 -11.39 -0.69 6.13
C PRO A 8 -12.54 -1.24 5.26
N LYS A 9 -12.60 -0.87 3.97
CA LYS A 9 -13.62 -1.34 3.03
C LYS A 9 -13.24 -2.64 2.31
N GLY A 10 -11.99 -3.08 2.39
CA GLY A 10 -11.54 -4.31 1.75
C GLY A 10 -10.09 -4.28 1.31
N VAL A 11 -9.71 -5.31 0.55
CA VAL A 11 -8.36 -5.47 -0.02
C VAL A 11 -8.28 -4.80 -1.39
N GLY A 12 -7.16 -4.14 -1.67
CA GLY A 12 -6.85 -3.60 -2.98
C GLY A 12 -6.30 -4.67 -3.93
N LYS A 13 -5.97 -4.25 -5.15
CA LYS A 13 -5.38 -5.12 -6.17
C LYS A 13 -3.99 -5.60 -5.74
N LEU A 14 -3.72 -6.89 -5.93
CA LEU A 14 -2.37 -7.45 -5.83
C LEU A 14 -1.60 -7.17 -7.12
N HIS A 15 -0.42 -6.55 -6.99
CA HIS A 15 0.50 -6.27 -8.07
C HIS A 15 1.68 -7.24 -7.98
N PHE A 16 1.82 -8.13 -8.96
CA PHE A 16 2.94 -9.06 -9.04
C PHE A 16 4.14 -8.36 -9.66
N ILE A 17 5.27 -8.41 -8.97
CA ILE A 17 6.47 -7.67 -9.33
C ILE A 17 7.59 -8.63 -9.69
N ASP A 18 8.06 -8.49 -10.92
CA ASP A 18 9.24 -9.19 -11.43
C ASP A 18 10.51 -8.42 -11.08
N GLY A 19 11.43 -9.08 -10.36
CA GLY A 19 12.71 -8.50 -9.94
C GLY A 19 12.60 -7.54 -8.74
N ASN A 20 13.60 -6.67 -8.61
CA ASN A 20 13.68 -5.67 -7.54
C ASN A 20 12.82 -4.44 -7.84
N VAL A 21 12.45 -3.71 -6.79
CA VAL A 21 11.75 -2.43 -6.86
C VAL A 21 12.72 -1.31 -6.51
N ASP A 22 12.90 -0.38 -7.44
CA ASP A 22 13.51 0.91 -7.17
C ASP A 22 12.42 1.98 -6.98
N THR A 23 12.82 3.22 -6.73
CA THR A 23 11.89 4.33 -6.50
C THR A 23 10.95 4.56 -7.68
N ASN A 24 11.43 4.47 -8.92
CA ASN A 24 10.61 4.75 -10.11
C ASN A 24 9.55 3.66 -10.29
N LYS A 25 9.97 2.39 -10.19
CA LYS A 25 9.06 1.26 -10.27
C LYS A 25 8.04 1.27 -9.15
N TYR A 26 8.44 1.73 -7.96
CA TYR A 26 7.49 1.90 -6.86
C TYR A 26 6.44 2.99 -7.18
N LEU A 27 6.85 4.13 -7.75
CA LEU A 27 5.91 5.16 -8.20
C LEU A 27 4.94 4.63 -9.25
N GLU A 28 5.41 3.86 -10.23
CA GLU A 28 4.56 3.18 -11.23
C GLU A 28 3.55 2.24 -10.56
N ILE A 29 3.99 1.44 -9.57
CA ILE A 29 3.08 0.56 -8.81
C ILE A 29 1.98 1.38 -8.10
N LEU A 30 2.34 2.52 -7.50
CA LEU A 30 1.36 3.39 -6.84
C LEU A 30 0.36 3.98 -7.84
N GLU A 31 0.82 4.44 -9.00
CA GLU A 31 -0.06 4.95 -10.05
C GLU A 31 -1.02 3.86 -10.57
N ASP A 32 -0.48 2.66 -10.85
CA ASP A 32 -1.25 1.55 -11.43
C ASP A 32 -2.17 0.83 -10.44
N SER A 33 -1.86 0.90 -9.15
CA SER A 33 -2.48 0.04 -8.14
C SER A 33 -3.08 0.81 -6.96
N LEU A 34 -2.43 1.85 -6.46
CA LEU A 34 -2.96 2.63 -5.34
C LEU A 34 -4.07 3.58 -5.79
N ILE A 35 -3.88 4.33 -6.87
CA ILE A 35 -4.86 5.32 -7.34
C ILE A 35 -6.23 4.68 -7.65
N PRO A 36 -6.31 3.55 -8.39
CA PRO A 36 -7.60 2.90 -8.63
C PRO A 36 -8.28 2.42 -7.34
N VAL A 37 -7.50 1.88 -6.39
CA VAL A 37 -8.02 1.46 -5.09
C VAL A 37 -8.55 2.66 -4.30
N MET A 38 -7.89 3.80 -4.38
CA MET A 38 -8.37 5.04 -3.78
C MET A 38 -9.69 5.50 -4.42
N GLU A 39 -9.80 5.48 -5.74
CA GLU A 39 -11.04 5.86 -6.45
C GLU A 39 -12.20 4.90 -6.14
N GLU A 40 -11.94 3.60 -6.01
CA GLU A 40 -12.96 2.60 -5.67
C GLU A 40 -13.35 2.62 -4.19
N CYS A 41 -12.36 2.77 -3.30
CA CYS A 41 -12.58 2.69 -1.85
C CYS A 41 -12.95 4.03 -1.23
N LEU A 42 -12.65 5.17 -1.85
CA LEU A 42 -12.95 6.48 -1.29
C LEU A 42 -14.12 7.09 -2.03
N THR A 43 -15.23 7.33 -1.33
CA THR A 43 -16.32 8.13 -1.89
C THR A 43 -15.84 9.58 -2.02
N SER A 44 -16.32 10.30 -3.02
CA SER A 44 -15.99 11.71 -3.23
C SER A 44 -16.11 12.51 -1.93
N GLY A 45 -15.00 13.12 -1.49
CA GLY A 45 -14.93 13.94 -0.28
C GLY A 45 -14.53 13.21 1.01
N GLN A 46 -14.18 11.92 0.97
CA GLN A 46 -13.51 11.28 2.12
C GLN A 46 -12.02 11.61 2.14
N ASP A 47 -11.57 12.16 3.27
CA ASP A 47 -10.15 12.24 3.58
C ASP A 47 -9.58 10.84 3.79
N PHE A 48 -8.34 10.65 3.35
CA PHE A 48 -7.60 9.42 3.56
C PHE A 48 -6.14 9.73 3.84
N VAL A 49 -5.46 8.77 4.47
CA VAL A 49 -4.03 8.81 4.70
C VAL A 49 -3.44 7.48 4.25
N PHE A 50 -2.35 7.55 3.49
CA PHE A 50 -1.63 6.38 3.01
C PHE A 50 -0.55 5.99 4.03
N GLN A 51 -0.54 4.73 4.44
CA GLN A 51 0.51 4.16 5.30
C GLN A 51 1.44 3.31 4.45
N GLN A 52 2.76 3.49 4.61
CA GLN A 52 3.79 2.63 4.05
C GLN A 52 4.95 2.44 5.04
N ASP A 53 5.84 1.49 4.78
CA ASP A 53 6.93 1.04 5.66
C ASP A 53 8.19 1.94 5.64
N GLY A 54 8.05 3.19 5.20
CA GLY A 54 9.17 4.15 5.13
C GLY A 54 9.91 4.13 3.78
N ALA A 55 9.28 3.63 2.71
CA ALA A 55 9.80 3.80 1.36
C ALA A 55 10.12 5.28 1.06
N ALA A 56 11.33 5.54 0.56
CA ALA A 56 11.84 6.88 0.23
C ALA A 56 11.25 7.41 -1.08
N CYS A 57 9.93 7.32 -1.24
CA CYS A 57 9.21 7.92 -2.35
C CYS A 57 8.39 9.11 -1.84
N GLN A 58 8.54 10.24 -2.49
CA GLN A 58 7.61 11.35 -2.31
C GLN A 58 6.62 11.33 -3.47
N ASN A 59 5.35 11.19 -3.15
CA ASN A 59 4.24 11.43 -4.05
C ASN A 59 3.33 12.49 -3.42
N ASN A 60 2.36 12.98 -4.18
CA ASN A 60 1.41 13.99 -3.68
C ASN A 60 0.28 13.37 -2.83
N VAL A 61 0.48 12.15 -2.31
CA VAL A 61 -0.53 11.44 -1.51
C VAL A 61 -0.29 11.74 -0.03
N PRO A 62 -1.33 12.08 0.76
CA PRO A 62 -1.18 12.29 2.19
C PRO A 62 -0.59 11.05 2.86
N LEU A 63 0.57 11.19 3.49
CA LEU A 63 1.29 10.06 4.10
C LEU A 63 1.15 10.07 5.63
N LEU A 64 0.93 8.89 6.20
CA LEU A 64 0.95 8.69 7.64
C LEU A 64 2.39 8.73 8.12
N GLU A 65 2.69 9.57 9.11
CA GLU A 65 3.98 9.52 9.78
C GLU A 65 4.17 8.14 10.41
N TRP A 66 5.21 7.43 9.98
CA TRP A 66 5.42 6.03 10.34
C TRP A 66 6.80 5.82 10.94
N VAL A 67 6.85 5.05 12.04
CA VAL A 67 8.11 4.63 12.64
C VAL A 67 8.66 3.46 11.84
N SER A 68 9.82 3.66 11.21
CA SER A 68 10.47 2.61 10.43
C SER A 68 10.72 1.36 11.28
N SER A 69 10.72 0.18 10.62
CA SER A 69 10.94 -1.12 11.28
C SER A 69 9.88 -1.54 12.32
N SER A 70 8.65 -1.03 12.23
CA SER A 70 7.53 -1.43 13.10
C SER A 70 6.44 -2.19 12.33
N PRO A 71 6.71 -3.43 11.85
CA PRO A 71 5.73 -4.20 11.07
C PRO A 71 4.53 -4.64 11.92
N ASP A 72 4.71 -4.79 13.24
CA ASP A 72 3.68 -5.16 14.20
C ASP A 72 2.54 -4.13 14.30
N LEU A 73 2.84 -2.86 13.99
CA LEU A 73 1.84 -1.79 13.97
C LEU A 73 1.03 -1.78 12.66
N SER A 74 1.48 -2.48 11.62
CA SER A 74 0.88 -2.43 10.29
C SER A 74 -0.23 -3.48 10.12
N PRO A 75 -1.50 -3.08 9.90
CA PRO A 75 -2.61 -4.04 9.75
C PRO A 75 -2.43 -5.02 8.59
N ILE A 76 -1.76 -4.60 7.51
CA ILE A 76 -1.56 -5.44 6.32
C ILE A 76 -0.64 -6.64 6.59
N GLU A 77 0.24 -6.56 7.59
CA GLU A 77 1.09 -7.70 7.96
C GLU A 77 0.27 -8.86 8.54
N THR A 78 -0.85 -8.55 9.21
CA THR A 78 -1.79 -9.58 9.64
C THR A 78 -2.44 -10.26 8.44
N LEU A 79 -2.84 -9.49 7.43
CA LEU A 79 -3.40 -10.05 6.19
C LEU A 79 -2.38 -10.94 5.47
N TRP A 80 -1.13 -10.50 5.36
CA TRP A 80 -0.07 -11.32 4.77
C TRP A 80 0.19 -12.60 5.56
N HIS A 81 0.11 -12.54 6.88
CA HIS A 81 0.24 -13.72 7.72
C HIS A 81 -0.87 -14.74 7.43
N GLU A 82 -2.13 -14.30 7.38
CA GLU A 82 -3.27 -15.17 7.03
C GLU A 82 -3.13 -15.77 5.63
N MET A 83 -2.72 -14.99 4.64
CA MET A 83 -2.55 -15.46 3.26
C MET A 83 -1.45 -16.51 3.09
N LYS A 84 -0.46 -16.55 3.98
CA LYS A 84 0.66 -17.50 3.94
C LYS A 84 0.33 -18.81 4.68
N LYS A 85 -0.81 -18.90 5.36
CA LYS A 85 -1.22 -20.13 6.03
C LYS A 85 -1.50 -21.22 4.98
N PRO A 86 -1.08 -22.48 5.24
CA PRO A 86 -1.28 -23.60 4.33
C PRO A 86 -2.75 -24.04 4.21
#